data_AF-A0A382KEC6-F1
#
_entry.id   AF-A0A382KEC6-F1
#
_cell.length_a   1.000
_cell.length_b   1.000
_cell.length_c   1.000
_cell.angle_alpha   90.00
_cell.angle_beta   90.00
_cell.angle_gamma   90.00
#
_symmetry.space_group_name_H-M   'P 1'
#
loop_
_entity.id
_entity.type
_entity.pdbx_description
1 polymer ?
#
loop_
_entity_poly.entity_id
_entity_poly.type
_entity_poly.pdbx_seq_one_letter_code
_entity_poly.pdbx_strand_id
1 'polypeptide(L)'
;MNRSTVTTKFGANDEPQLVDQSIAVRPTYIRAPRTGNCPHTGLSRSKLYELISGDNPPVRSISLKRGDQQRATRLINFGSLLEYLASFEESSTNGNHAEDNQ
;
A
#
# COMPACT_ATOMS: atom_id res chain seq x y z
N MET A 1 -15.95 -9.15 22.19
CA MET A 1 -16.17 -8.67 23.56
C MET A 1 -14.87 -8.07 24.10
N ASN A 2 -14.74 -6.75 24.08
CA ASN A 2 -13.76 -6.00 24.86
C ASN A 2 -14.25 -4.54 25.00
N ARG A 3 -15.11 -4.30 25.99
CA ARG A 3 -15.54 -2.95 26.40
C ARG A 3 -14.65 -2.53 27.57
N SER A 4 -13.64 -1.69 27.32
CA SER A 4 -12.93 -0.99 28.37
C SER A 4 -13.56 0.39 28.53
N THR A 5 -14.19 0.65 29.67
CA THR A 5 -14.74 1.97 30.03
C THR A 5 -13.74 2.66 30.95
N VAL A 6 -13.06 3.68 30.43
CA VAL A 6 -12.22 4.58 31.24
C VAL A 6 -13.08 5.77 31.63
N THR A 7 -13.41 5.89 32.91
CA THR A 7 -14.16 7.03 33.48
C THR A 7 -13.18 7.93 34.21
N THR A 8 -12.84 9.08 33.61
CA THR A 8 -12.16 10.17 34.30
C THR A 8 -13.15 11.34 34.37
N LYS A 9 -13.55 11.71 35.59
CA LYS A 9 -14.36 12.91 35.85
C LYS A 9 -13.44 14.13 35.79
N PHE A 10 -13.84 15.24 35.15
CA PHE A 10 -13.63 16.66 35.53
C PHE A 10 -14.09 17.59 34.37
N GLY A 11 -14.93 18.60 34.66
CA GLY A 11 -15.22 19.77 33.79
C GLY A 11 -16.54 19.73 32.97
N ALA A 12 -17.51 20.59 33.31
CA ALA A 12 -18.87 20.60 32.73
C ALA A 12 -19.03 21.34 31.38
N ASN A 13 -17.96 21.57 30.61
CA ASN A 13 -18.04 22.16 29.25
C ASN A 13 -17.00 21.60 28.26
N ASP A 14 -16.31 20.52 28.60
CA ASP A 14 -15.46 19.80 27.63
C ASP A 14 -16.29 18.63 27.09
N GLU A 15 -16.95 18.84 25.95
CA GLU A 15 -17.56 17.75 25.20
C GLU A 15 -16.48 16.70 24.96
N PRO A 16 -16.66 15.42 25.38
CA PRO A 16 -15.67 14.39 25.14
C PRO A 16 -15.61 14.15 23.64
N GLN A 17 -14.68 14.84 22.97
CA GLN A 17 -14.39 14.60 21.58
C GLN A 17 -13.83 13.19 21.48
N LEU A 18 -14.67 12.26 21.04
CA LEU A 18 -14.30 10.89 20.70
C LEU A 18 -13.35 10.97 19.50
N VAL A 19 -12.09 11.27 19.77
CA VAL A 19 -11.02 11.17 18.78
C VAL A 19 -10.80 9.69 18.51
N ASP A 20 -11.48 9.18 17.49
CA ASP A 20 -11.12 7.91 16.87
C ASP A 20 -9.74 8.10 16.24
N GLN A 21 -8.70 7.94 17.06
CA GLN A 21 -7.33 7.89 16.59
C GLN A 21 -7.15 6.55 15.90
N SER A 22 -7.76 6.41 14.72
CA SER A 22 -7.54 5.29 13.82
C SER A 22 -6.10 5.41 13.33
N ILE A 23 -5.18 4.75 14.03
CA ILE A 23 -3.79 4.62 13.59
C ILE A 23 -3.85 3.97 12.20
N ALA A 24 -3.56 4.73 11.15
CA ALA A 24 -3.55 4.24 9.78
C ALA A 24 -2.37 3.26 9.62
N VAL A 25 -2.61 1.98 9.92
CA VAL A 25 -1.59 0.94 9.79
C VAL A 25 -1.34 0.69 8.32
N ARG A 26 -0.20 1.16 7.82
CA ARG A 26 0.27 0.83 6.47
C ARG A 26 0.90 -0.56 6.46
N PRO A 27 0.43 -1.49 5.63
CA PRO A 27 1.02 -2.82 5.57
C PRO A 27 2.43 -2.77 4.96
N THR A 28 3.37 -3.51 5.51
CA THR A 28 4.72 -3.66 4.91
C THR A 28 4.68 -4.56 3.68
N TYR A 29 3.87 -5.61 3.73
CA TYR A 29 3.69 -6.56 2.65
C TYR A 29 2.21 -6.74 2.33
N ILE A 30 1.88 -6.78 1.04
CA ILE A 30 0.53 -7.03 0.56
C ILE A 30 0.52 -8.26 -0.36
N ARG A 31 -0.61 -8.97 -0.39
CA ARG A 31 -0.83 -10.06 -1.34
C ARG A 31 -1.57 -9.53 -2.55
N ALA A 32 -1.23 -10.04 -3.73
CA ALA A 32 -2.08 -9.82 -4.90
C ALA A 32 -3.50 -10.37 -4.62
N PRO A 33 -4.56 -9.63 -4.99
CA PRO A 33 -5.94 -10.04 -4.76
C PRO A 33 -6.22 -11.38 -5.46
N ARG A 34 -7.02 -12.24 -4.82
CA ARG A 34 -7.47 -13.50 -5.45
C ARG A 34 -8.40 -13.22 -6.63
N THR A 35 -9.25 -12.21 -6.48
CA THR A 35 -10.25 -11.74 -7.44
C THR A 35 -10.32 -10.21 -7.38
N GLY A 36 -10.46 -9.55 -8.53
CA GLY A 36 -10.54 -8.09 -8.61
C GLY A 36 -9.19 -7.38 -8.50
N ASN A 37 -9.24 -6.12 -8.08
CA ASN A 37 -8.12 -5.18 -8.07
C ASN A 37 -7.53 -5.05 -6.66
N CYS A 38 -6.30 -4.53 -6.58
CA CYS A 38 -5.65 -4.26 -5.31
C CYS A 38 -6.48 -3.23 -4.51
N PRO A 39 -6.84 -3.50 -3.25
CA PRO A 39 -7.60 -2.54 -2.45
C PRO A 39 -6.80 -1.28 -2.10
N HIS A 40 -5.47 -1.33 -2.21
CA HIS A 40 -4.60 -0.20 -1.86
C HIS A 40 -4.24 0.68 -3.07
N THR A 41 -3.94 0.07 -4.22
CA THR A 41 -3.44 0.80 -5.41
C THR A 41 -4.40 0.76 -6.59
N GLY A 42 -5.48 -0.02 -6.54
CA GLY A 42 -6.38 -0.24 -7.66
C GLY A 42 -5.79 -1.04 -8.83
N LEU A 43 -4.52 -1.47 -8.75
CA LEU A 43 -3.88 -2.24 -9.81
C LEU A 43 -4.49 -3.63 -9.98
N SER A 44 -4.59 -4.08 -11.22
CA SER A 44 -5.04 -5.44 -11.53
C SER A 44 -4.02 -6.47 -11.04
N ARG A 45 -4.49 -7.70 -10.79
CA ARG A 45 -3.61 -8.83 -10.43
C ARG A 45 -2.50 -9.02 -11.47
N SER A 46 -2.83 -9.04 -12.77
CA SER A 46 -1.85 -9.27 -13.83
C SER A 46 -0.75 -8.22 -13.82
N LYS A 47 -1.09 -6.94 -13.63
CA LYS A 47 -0.09 -5.87 -13.58
C LYS A 47 0.81 -6.01 -12.35
N LEU A 48 0.25 -6.33 -11.18
CA LEU A 48 1.07 -6.59 -10.00
C LEU A 48 2.05 -7.74 -10.21
N TYR A 49 1.65 -8.80 -10.92
CA TYR A 49 2.53 -9.92 -11.23
C TYR A 49 3.64 -9.53 -12.21
N GLU A 50 3.33 -8.70 -13.21
CA GLU A 50 4.34 -8.15 -14.14
C GLU A 50 5.41 -7.36 -13.39
N LEU A 51 5.02 -6.52 -12.42
CA LEU A 51 5.94 -5.68 -11.66
C LEU A 51 6.88 -6.45 -10.71
N ILE A 52 6.52 -7.68 -10.34
CA ILE A 52 7.30 -8.51 -9.39
C ILE A 52 7.93 -9.74 -10.03
N SER A 53 7.76 -9.93 -11.35
CA SER A 53 8.30 -11.06 -12.11
C SER A 53 9.48 -10.62 -12.97
N GLY A 54 10.33 -11.59 -13.34
CA GLY A 54 11.56 -11.34 -14.10
C GLY A 54 12.82 -11.37 -13.22
N ASP A 55 13.99 -11.22 -13.84
CA ASP A 55 15.29 -11.30 -13.17
C ASP A 55 15.62 -10.03 -12.37
N ASN A 56 15.15 -8.86 -12.85
CA ASN A 56 15.31 -7.57 -12.20
C ASN A 56 13.94 -6.86 -12.12
N PRO A 57 13.04 -7.35 -11.24
CA PRO A 57 11.70 -6.78 -11.14
C PRO A 57 11.77 -5.34 -10.57
N PRO A 58 10.97 -4.40 -11.10
CA PRO A 58 10.93 -3.03 -10.59
C PRO A 58 10.38 -2.95 -9.15
N VAL A 59 9.59 -3.93 -8.71
CA VAL A 59 9.00 -3.97 -7.36
C VAL A 59 9.49 -5.19 -6.59
N ARG A 60 9.95 -4.96 -5.36
CA ARG A 60 10.44 -6.02 -4.46
C ARG A 60 9.32 -6.96 -4.05
N SER A 61 9.58 -8.28 -4.07
CA SER A 61 8.65 -9.30 -3.61
C SER A 61 9.36 -10.47 -2.92
N ILE A 62 8.62 -11.20 -2.09
CA ILE A 62 9.08 -12.44 -1.45
C ILE A 62 8.14 -13.58 -1.80
N SER A 63 8.71 -14.77 -2.03
CA SER A 63 7.94 -15.99 -2.30
C SER A 63 7.98 -16.90 -1.08
N LEU A 64 6.85 -17.01 -0.40
CA LEU A 64 6.67 -17.95 0.71
C LEU A 64 6.27 -19.32 0.15
N LYS A 65 7.22 -20.25 0.16
CA LYS A 65 7.00 -21.67 -0.15
C LYS A 65 7.35 -22.50 1.09
N ARG A 66 6.45 -23.40 1.50
CA ARG A 66 6.71 -24.38 2.55
C ARG A 66 6.76 -25.77 1.94
N GLY A 67 7.88 -26.47 2.10
CA GLY A 67 8.06 -27.85 1.66
C GLY A 67 7.72 -28.06 0.19
N ASP A 68 6.90 -29.08 -0.09
CA ASP A 68 6.54 -29.55 -1.43
C ASP A 68 5.35 -28.81 -2.07
N GLN A 69 5.07 -27.57 -1.65
CA GLN A 69 4.01 -26.80 -2.30
C GLN A 69 4.34 -26.51 -3.77
N GLN A 70 3.46 -26.97 -4.66
CA GLN A 70 3.51 -26.69 -6.09
C GLN A 70 3.50 -25.18 -6.40
N ARG A 71 2.84 -24.36 -5.57
CA ARG A 71 2.71 -22.91 -5.78
C ARG A 71 3.06 -22.14 -4.51
N ALA A 72 4.06 -21.25 -4.63
CA ALA A 72 4.44 -20.32 -3.57
C ALA A 72 3.43 -19.16 -3.45
N THR A 73 3.24 -18.65 -2.24
CA THR A 73 2.52 -17.38 -2.03
C THR A 73 3.48 -16.21 -2.20
N ARG A 74 3.21 -15.35 -3.18
CA ARG A 74 3.98 -14.12 -3.39
C ARG A 74 3.42 -12.98 -2.53
N LEU A 75 4.29 -12.36 -1.75
CA LEU A 75 4.01 -11.12 -1.02
C LEU A 75 4.81 -9.99 -1.65
N ILE A 76 4.15 -8.88 -1.90
CA ILE A 76 4.69 -7.70 -2.57
C ILE A 76 5.08 -6.72 -1.48
N ASN A 77 6.30 -6.16 -1.53
CA ASN A 77 6.70 -5.09 -0.62
C ASN A 77 5.94 -3.82 -1.00
N PHE A 78 5.11 -3.33 -0.08
CA PHE A 78 4.20 -2.22 -0.37
C PHE A 78 4.94 -0.89 -0.54
N GLY A 79 6.01 -0.65 0.24
CA GLY A 79 6.83 0.56 0.11
C GLY A 79 7.49 0.66 -1.27
N SER A 80 8.13 -0.42 -1.71
CA SER A 80 8.75 -0.49 -3.04
C SER A 80 7.73 -0.32 -4.18
N LEU A 81 6.48 -0.79 -3.99
CA LEU A 81 5.41 -0.56 -4.97
C LEU A 81 5.02 0.91 -5.05
N LEU A 82 4.88 1.59 -3.91
CA LEU A 82 4.55 3.02 -3.89
C LEU A 82 5.67 3.88 -4.45
N GLU A 83 6.93 3.55 -4.15
CA GLU A 83 8.12 4.21 -4.69
C GLU A 83 8.14 4.10 -6.23
N TYR A 84 7.87 2.92 -6.77
CA TYR A 84 7.73 2.71 -8.21
C TYR A 84 6.59 3.53 -8.82
N LEU A 85 5.46 3.67 -8.13
CA LEU A 85 4.35 4.51 -8.63
C LEU A 85 4.70 6.00 -8.59
N ALA A 86 5.37 6.45 -7.53
CA ALA A 86 5.80 7.84 -7.37
C ALA A 86 6.79 8.28 -8.46
N SER A 87 7.63 7.39 -8.99
CA SER A 87 8.56 7.74 -10.08
C SER A 87 7.84 8.16 -11.38
N PHE A 88 6.58 7.76 -11.58
CA PHE A 88 5.77 8.23 -12.71
C PHE A 88 5.24 9.66 -12.52
N GLU A 89 5.07 10.12 -11.28
CA GLU A 89 4.65 11.50 -10.99
C GLU A 89 5.78 12.49 -11.29
N GLU A 90 7.01 12.14 -10.92
CA GLU A 90 8.21 12.94 -11.24
C GLU A 90 8.44 13.04 -12.75
N SER A 91 8.23 11.95 -13.47
CA SER A 91 8.35 11.92 -14.94
C SER A 91 7.30 12.80 -15.63
N SER A 92 6.10 12.91 -15.06
CA SER A 92 4.99 13.70 -15.63
C SER A 92 5.16 15.21 -15.39
N THR A 93 5.89 15.58 -14.34
CA THR A 93 6.10 17.00 -13.97
C THR A 93 7.20 17.65 -14.80
N ASN A 94 8.18 16.88 -15.28
CA ASN A 94 9.33 17.37 -16.05
C ASN A 94 9.08 17.49 -17.57
N GLY A 95 7.88 17.16 -18.07
CA GLY A 95 7.54 17.17 -19.49
C GLY A 95 6.86 18.45 -20.03
N ASN A 96 6.60 19.45 -19.19
CA ASN A 96 5.78 20.62 -19.57
C ASN A 96 6.56 21.94 -19.71
N HIS A 97 7.88 21.89 -19.96
CA HIS A 97 8.66 23.09 -20.28
C HIS A 97 9.69 22.80 -21.39
N ALA A 98 9.18 22.60 -22.60
CA ALA A 98 9.96 22.85 -23.82
C ALA A 98 9.32 24.07 -24.48
N GLU A 99 10.00 25.20 -24.32
CA GLU A 99 9.68 26.52 -24.86
C GLU A 99 9.54 26.45 -26.38
N ASP A 100 8.33 26.72 -26.87
CA ASP A 100 8.14 27.23 -28.23
C ASP A 100 8.42 28.73 -28.14
N ASN A 101 9.63 29.14 -28.52
CA ASN A 101 9.98 30.54 -28.67
C ASN A 101 10.57 30.80 -30.06
N GLN A 102 9.68 31.32 -30.92
CA GLN A 102 9.89 32.22 -32.07
C GLN A 102 10.68 31.75 -33.29
#